data_AF-A0A6B9T7U0-F1
#
_entry.id   AF-A0A6B9T7U0-F1
#
_cell.length_a   1.000
_cell.length_b   1.000
_cell.length_c   1.000
_cell.angle_alpha   90.00
_cell.angle_beta   90.00
_cell.angle_gamma   90.00
#
_symmetry.space_group_name_H-M   'P 1'
#
loop_
_entity.id
_entity.type
_entity.pdbx_description
1 polymer ?
#
loop_
_entity_poly.entity_id
_entity_poly.type
_entity_poly.pdbx_seq_one_letter_code
_entity_poly.pdbx_strand_id
1 'polypeptide(L)'
;MTVMARDRDYETLLEDVRGRKVLVWTCNTCARLCNIGGQDAGQRLADRLSRDGVEVAGCVSSSAPCFMSKADRMAASVEGDYDLVVSVNCDMGARNAAEATGREVLNPVVTFGTGYIDRDGRNRLATIVCGRTVYDEDAEEVAKRNGLWMSPFV
;
A
#
# COMPACT_ATOMS: atom_id res chain seq x y z
N MET A 1 -4.38 11.73 -7.86
CA MET A 1 -3.85 10.42 -7.41
C MET A 1 -3.01 10.66 -6.16
N THR A 2 -2.93 9.70 -5.23
CA THR A 2 -1.98 9.76 -4.13
C THR A 2 -0.68 9.06 -4.55
N VAL A 3 0.45 9.72 -4.36
CA VAL A 3 1.78 9.16 -4.64
C VAL A 3 2.36 8.61 -3.34
N MET A 4 2.97 7.44 -3.44
CA MET A 4 3.47 6.69 -2.29
C MET A 4 4.60 5.74 -2.71
N ALA A 5 5.43 5.36 -1.75
CA ALA A 5 6.55 4.43 -1.91
C ALA A 5 6.63 3.51 -0.68
N ARG A 6 7.25 2.34 -0.80
CA ARG A 6 7.51 1.48 0.37
C ARG A 6 8.72 1.97 1.17
N ASP A 7 8.67 1.80 2.49
CA ASP A 7 9.70 2.27 3.44
C ASP A 7 10.75 1.24 3.82
N ARG A 8 10.53 -0.01 3.43
CA ARG A 8 11.42 -1.13 3.74
C ARG A 8 11.45 -2.13 2.61
N ASP A 9 12.47 -2.97 2.61
CA ASP A 9 12.55 -4.13 1.73
C ASP A 9 11.70 -5.30 2.24
N TYR A 10 11.66 -6.36 1.46
CA TYR A 10 10.88 -7.55 1.82
C TYR A 10 11.44 -8.24 3.07
N GLU A 11 12.76 -8.33 3.23
CA GLU A 11 13.36 -9.05 4.37
C GLU A 11 13.01 -8.37 5.69
N THR A 12 13.07 -7.03 5.72
CA THR A 12 12.63 -6.24 6.87
C THR A 12 11.14 -6.46 7.15
N LEU A 13 10.29 -6.41 6.12
CA LEU A 13 8.85 -6.69 6.26
C LEU A 13 8.60 -8.11 6.79
N LEU A 14 9.34 -9.12 6.30
CA LEU A 14 9.23 -10.51 6.72
C LEU A 14 9.56 -10.66 8.21
N GLU A 15 10.57 -9.96 8.70
CA GLU A 15 10.91 -9.91 10.13
C GLU A 15 9.77 -9.30 10.96
N ASP A 16 9.17 -8.19 10.50
CA ASP A 16 8.08 -7.50 11.21
C ASP A 16 6.83 -8.36 11.38
N VAL A 17 6.57 -9.29 10.46
CA VAL A 17 5.35 -10.13 10.44
C VAL A 17 5.57 -11.56 10.90
N ARG A 18 6.81 -11.95 11.22
CA ARG A 18 7.15 -13.33 11.57
C ARG A 18 6.38 -13.80 12.81
N GLY A 19 5.78 -14.98 12.72
CA GLY A 19 4.98 -15.56 13.81
C GLY A 19 3.59 -14.94 13.99
N ARG A 20 3.16 -14.04 13.10
CA ARG A 20 1.79 -13.50 13.05
C ARG A 20 0.99 -14.18 11.94
N LYS A 21 -0.32 -14.28 12.12
CA LYS A 21 -1.24 -14.56 11.02
C LYS A 21 -1.66 -13.26 10.35
N VAL A 22 -1.39 -13.12 9.05
CA VAL A 22 -1.56 -11.84 8.34
C VAL A 22 -2.64 -11.89 7.26
N LEU A 23 -3.39 -10.79 7.13
CA LEU A 23 -4.16 -10.47 5.94
C LEU A 23 -3.36 -9.46 5.11
N VAL A 24 -3.08 -9.77 3.83
CA VAL A 24 -2.51 -8.78 2.91
C VAL A 24 -3.66 -7.95 2.33
N TRP A 25 -3.61 -6.63 2.50
CA TRP A 25 -4.61 -5.72 1.95
C TRP A 25 -3.95 -4.69 1.05
N THR A 26 -4.21 -4.77 -0.26
CA THR A 26 -3.62 -3.88 -1.27
C THR A 26 -4.64 -2.93 -1.91
N CYS A 27 -4.18 -1.76 -2.38
CA CYS A 27 -5.00 -0.79 -3.10
C CYS A 27 -4.84 -0.94 -4.63
N ASN A 28 -5.96 -1.15 -5.34
CA ASN A 28 -5.97 -1.35 -6.79
C ASN A 28 -6.01 -0.05 -7.63
N THR A 29 -5.92 1.12 -6.99
CA THR A 29 -5.82 2.41 -7.68
C THR A 29 -4.44 3.02 -7.50
N CYS A 30 -4.18 3.75 -6.41
CA CYS A 30 -2.97 4.56 -6.31
C CYS A 30 -1.71 3.72 -6.05
N ALA A 31 -1.79 2.69 -5.20
CA ALA A 31 -0.66 1.79 -4.94
C ALA A 31 -0.30 0.97 -6.18
N ARG A 32 -1.30 0.51 -6.95
CA ARG A 32 -1.10 -0.12 -8.26
C ARG A 32 -0.39 0.82 -9.25
N LEU A 33 -0.87 2.05 -9.35
CA LEU A 33 -0.27 3.05 -10.26
C LEU A 33 1.12 3.50 -9.78
N CYS A 34 1.44 3.38 -8.49
CA CYS A 34 2.79 3.55 -7.96
C CYS A 34 3.69 2.32 -8.08
N ASN A 35 3.20 1.26 -8.72
CA ASN A 35 3.92 0.00 -8.89
C ASN A 35 4.39 -0.63 -7.56
N ILE A 36 3.67 -0.38 -6.46
CA ILE A 36 3.96 -1.02 -5.15
C ILE A 36 2.88 -2.03 -4.75
N GLY A 37 1.65 -1.81 -5.21
CA GLY A 37 0.47 -2.58 -4.85
C GLY A 37 -0.39 -2.92 -6.06
N GLY A 38 -1.70 -3.05 -5.84
CA GLY A 38 -2.62 -3.65 -6.80
C GLY A 38 -2.75 -5.16 -6.62
N GLN A 39 -3.76 -5.74 -7.24
CA GLN A 39 -4.15 -7.14 -7.06
C GLN A 39 -2.97 -8.10 -7.29
N ASP A 40 -2.27 -7.98 -8.43
CA ASP A 40 -1.18 -8.89 -8.76
C ASP A 40 0.03 -8.73 -7.83
N ALA A 41 0.42 -7.50 -7.48
CA ALA A 41 1.54 -7.25 -6.58
C ALA A 41 1.22 -7.68 -5.14
N GLY A 42 0.00 -7.44 -4.67
CA GLY A 42 -0.47 -7.89 -3.36
C GLY A 42 -0.51 -9.42 -3.27
N GLN A 43 -1.00 -10.10 -4.31
CA GLN A 43 -1.01 -11.57 -4.34
C GLN A 43 0.42 -12.12 -4.36
N ARG A 44 1.35 -11.53 -5.12
CA ARG A 44 2.76 -11.95 -5.09
C ARG A 44 3.38 -11.77 -3.70
N LEU A 45 3.09 -10.68 -3.01
CA LEU A 45 3.53 -10.48 -1.63
C LEU A 45 2.96 -11.55 -0.70
N ALA A 46 1.65 -11.81 -0.78
CA ALA A 46 0.99 -12.85 0.01
C ALA A 46 1.60 -14.24 -0.24
N ASP A 47 1.81 -14.61 -1.51
CA ASP A 47 2.41 -15.89 -1.89
C ASP A 47 3.85 -16.00 -1.38
N ARG A 48 4.62 -14.91 -1.44
CA ARG A 48 6.01 -14.91 -0.97
C ARG A 48 6.08 -15.05 0.56
N LEU A 49 5.29 -14.27 1.30
CA LEU A 49 5.19 -14.38 2.76
C LEU A 49 4.80 -15.81 3.17
N SER A 50 3.83 -16.40 2.47
CA SER A 50 3.40 -17.79 2.70
C SER A 50 4.52 -18.80 2.45
N ARG A 51 5.28 -18.66 1.34
CA ARG A 51 6.45 -19.51 1.05
C ARG A 51 7.55 -19.39 2.10
N ASP A 52 7.72 -18.21 2.68
CA ASP A 52 8.75 -17.94 3.69
C ASP A 52 8.24 -18.18 5.13
N GLY A 53 7.10 -18.86 5.28
CA GLY A 53 6.63 -19.43 6.55
C GLY A 53 5.69 -18.54 7.36
N VAL A 54 5.18 -17.45 6.80
CA VAL A 54 4.16 -16.61 7.44
C VAL A 54 2.77 -17.22 7.18
N GLU A 55 1.93 -17.29 8.21
CA GLU A 55 0.54 -17.74 8.03
C GLU A 55 -0.28 -16.61 7.37
N VAL A 56 -0.57 -16.74 6.08
CA VAL A 56 -1.34 -15.74 5.33
C VAL A 56 -2.81 -16.16 5.25
N ALA A 57 -3.69 -15.40 5.91
CA ALA A 57 -5.14 -15.64 5.90
C ALA A 57 -5.76 -15.37 4.52
N GLY A 58 -5.16 -14.48 3.73
CA GLY A 58 -5.57 -14.18 2.37
C GLY A 58 -4.96 -12.89 1.84
N CYS A 59 -5.36 -12.54 0.61
CA CYS A 59 -5.04 -11.28 -0.03
C CYS A 59 -6.32 -10.62 -0.54
N VAL A 60 -6.60 -9.41 -0.07
CA VAL A 60 -7.73 -8.61 -0.53
C VAL A 60 -7.28 -7.34 -1.23
N SER A 61 -8.05 -6.93 -2.24
CA SER A 61 -7.73 -5.80 -3.10
C SER A 61 -8.93 -4.86 -3.21
N SER A 62 -8.81 -3.65 -2.66
CA SER A 62 -9.88 -2.65 -2.76
C SER A 62 -9.49 -1.53 -3.71
N SER A 63 -10.45 -1.00 -4.47
CA SER A 63 -10.15 0.06 -5.45
C SER A 63 -9.71 1.36 -4.79
N ALA A 64 -10.33 1.78 -3.70
CA ALA A 64 -9.95 3.00 -2.97
C ALA A 64 -10.24 2.81 -1.47
N PRO A 65 -9.34 2.18 -0.71
CA PRO A 65 -9.53 1.96 0.73
C PRO A 65 -9.59 3.28 1.52
N CYS A 66 -9.09 4.39 0.95
CA CYS A 66 -9.26 5.72 1.50
C CYS A 66 -10.73 6.20 1.51
N PHE A 67 -11.66 5.50 0.85
CA PHE A 67 -13.09 5.70 1.03
C PHE A 67 -13.56 4.70 2.09
N MET A 68 -14.02 5.20 3.25
CA MET A 68 -14.39 4.35 4.39
C MET A 68 -15.38 3.25 4.00
N SER A 69 -16.43 3.59 3.23
CA SER A 69 -17.43 2.60 2.75
C SER A 69 -16.85 1.48 1.89
N LYS A 70 -15.72 1.70 1.21
CA LYS A 70 -14.99 0.65 0.48
C LYS A 70 -14.08 -0.16 1.39
N ALA A 71 -13.53 0.46 2.44
CA ALA A 71 -12.81 -0.27 3.48
C ALA A 71 -13.78 -1.20 4.23
N ASP A 72 -14.90 -0.68 4.73
CA ASP A 72 -15.93 -1.45 5.45
C ASP A 72 -16.43 -2.64 4.64
N ARG A 73 -16.77 -2.41 3.37
CA ARG A 73 -17.20 -3.48 2.46
C ARG A 73 -16.14 -4.57 2.30
N MET A 74 -14.88 -4.18 2.19
CA MET A 74 -13.80 -5.13 2.00
C MET A 74 -13.53 -5.91 3.28
N ALA A 75 -13.50 -5.25 4.44
CA ALA A 75 -13.36 -5.90 5.74
C ALA A 75 -14.48 -6.93 5.98
N ALA A 76 -15.73 -6.58 5.64
CA ALA A 76 -16.86 -7.49 5.74
C ALA A 76 -16.81 -8.69 4.77
N SER A 77 -15.98 -8.62 3.71
CA SER A 77 -15.81 -9.72 2.75
C SER A 77 -14.66 -10.67 3.10
N VAL A 78 -13.83 -10.33 4.10
CA VAL A 78 -12.75 -11.19 4.55
C VAL A 78 -13.33 -12.29 5.44
N GLU A 79 -13.07 -13.54 5.06
CA GLU A 79 -13.39 -14.71 5.87
C GLU A 79 -12.14 -15.21 6.60
N GLY A 80 -12.33 -15.84 7.76
CA GLY A 80 -11.24 -16.38 8.57
C GLY A 80 -10.67 -15.37 9.58
N ASP A 81 -9.76 -15.86 10.41
CA ASP A 81 -9.12 -15.08 11.47
C ASP A 81 -7.71 -14.63 11.04
N TYR A 82 -7.24 -13.51 11.58
CA TYR A 82 -5.91 -12.95 11.33
C TYR A 82 -5.55 -11.91 12.40
N ASP A 83 -4.30 -11.84 12.81
CA ASP A 83 -3.85 -10.98 13.90
C ASP A 83 -3.40 -9.59 13.44
N LEU A 84 -3.02 -9.47 12.17
CA LEU A 84 -2.38 -8.28 11.61
C LEU A 84 -2.83 -8.08 10.16
N VAL A 85 -3.09 -6.83 9.79
CA VAL A 85 -3.26 -6.45 8.38
C VAL A 85 -1.96 -5.85 7.86
N VAL A 86 -1.36 -6.48 6.86
CA VAL A 86 -0.26 -5.89 6.08
C VAL A 86 -0.89 -5.04 4.98
N SER A 87 -0.89 -3.72 5.19
CA SER A 87 -1.55 -2.78 4.29
C SER A 87 -0.57 -2.26 3.24
N VAL A 88 -0.88 -2.44 1.95
CA VAL A 88 -0.15 -1.84 0.83
C VAL A 88 -1.02 -0.73 0.23
N ASN A 89 -1.26 0.28 1.06
CA ASN A 89 -2.19 1.38 0.82
C ASN A 89 -1.49 2.73 1.09
N CYS A 90 -2.11 3.86 0.73
CA CYS A 90 -1.72 5.12 1.35
C CYS A 90 -2.11 5.13 2.84
N ASP A 91 -1.56 6.07 3.61
CA ASP A 91 -1.79 6.18 5.06
C ASP A 91 -3.27 6.33 5.41
N MET A 92 -4.05 7.04 4.58
CA MET A 92 -5.51 7.13 4.74
C MET A 92 -6.20 5.78 4.52
N GLY A 93 -5.73 4.99 3.54
CA GLY A 93 -6.27 3.65 3.30
C GLY A 93 -5.90 2.66 4.41
N ALA A 94 -4.67 2.73 4.93
CA ALA A 94 -4.22 1.92 6.06
C ALA A 94 -5.00 2.25 7.34
N ARG A 95 -5.19 3.54 7.64
CA ARG A 95 -6.04 3.99 8.75
C ARG A 95 -7.47 3.44 8.64
N ASN A 96 -8.09 3.56 7.46
CA ASN A 96 -9.45 3.06 7.28
C ASN A 96 -9.53 1.53 7.36
N ALA A 97 -8.48 0.81 6.95
CA ALA A 97 -8.41 -0.63 7.15
C ALA A 97 -8.35 -0.99 8.65
N ALA A 98 -7.62 -0.23 9.46
CA ALA A 98 -7.59 -0.41 10.91
C ALA A 98 -8.98 -0.19 11.53
N GLU A 99 -9.66 0.89 11.12
CA GLU A 99 -10.99 1.23 11.61
C GLU A 99 -12.04 0.19 11.20
N ALA A 100 -12.02 -0.25 9.94
CA ALA A 100 -12.98 -1.21 9.41
C ALA A 100 -12.82 -2.63 9.96
N THR A 101 -11.59 -3.03 10.31
CA THR A 101 -11.30 -4.38 10.82
C THR A 101 -11.24 -4.44 12.34
N GLY A 102 -10.97 -3.31 13.01
CA GLY A 102 -10.64 -3.28 14.44
C GLY A 102 -9.33 -3.99 14.78
N ARG A 103 -8.46 -4.25 13.78
CA ARG A 103 -7.19 -4.98 13.94
C ARG A 103 -5.99 -4.06 13.81
N GLU A 104 -4.85 -4.53 14.32
CA GLU A 104 -3.56 -3.88 14.09
C GLU A 104 -3.25 -3.82 12.59
N VAL A 105 -2.69 -2.69 12.13
CA VAL A 105 -2.28 -2.50 10.74
C VAL A 105 -0.79 -2.16 10.71
N LEU A 106 -0.03 -2.97 9.99
CA LEU A 106 1.33 -2.66 9.56
C LEU A 106 1.27 -2.13 8.13
N ASN A 107 1.63 -0.86 7.92
CA ASN A 107 1.67 -0.23 6.60
C ASN A 107 3.13 0.07 6.20
N PRO A 108 3.83 -0.81 5.45
CA PRO A 108 5.18 -0.56 4.97
C PRO A 108 5.20 0.40 3.76
N VAL A 109 4.35 1.43 3.79
CA VAL A 109 4.14 2.41 2.71
C VAL A 109 4.09 3.82 3.29
N VAL A 110 4.82 4.75 2.68
CA VAL A 110 4.80 6.18 2.99
C VAL A 110 4.01 6.92 1.93
N THR A 111 3.05 7.74 2.36
CA THR A 111 2.37 8.68 1.45
C THR A 111 3.18 9.96 1.29
N PHE A 112 3.54 10.31 0.05
CA PHE A 112 4.16 11.61 -0.23
C PHE A 112 3.13 12.74 -0.36
N GLY A 113 1.96 12.43 -0.93
CA GLY A 113 0.91 13.42 -1.16
C GLY A 113 0.22 13.22 -2.49
N THR A 114 -0.22 14.31 -3.10
CA THR A 114 -0.94 14.28 -4.39
C THR A 114 0.01 14.20 -5.57
N GLY A 115 -0.48 13.68 -6.68
CA GLY A 115 0.27 13.63 -7.92
C GLY A 115 -0.57 13.23 -9.12
N TYR A 116 0.13 13.10 -10.24
CA TYR A 116 -0.43 12.72 -11.54
C TYR A 116 0.55 11.80 -12.29
N ILE A 117 0.10 11.22 -13.40
CA ILE A 117 0.92 10.44 -14.31
C ILE A 117 1.20 11.30 -15.52
N ASP A 118 2.46 11.50 -15.87
CA ASP A 118 2.85 12.29 -17.03
C ASP A 118 2.65 11.54 -18.36
N ARG A 119 3.08 12.16 -19.46
CA ARG A 119 2.91 11.62 -20.82
C ARG A 119 3.77 10.38 -21.08
N ASP A 120 4.84 10.20 -20.31
CA ASP A 120 5.74 9.06 -20.42
C ASP A 120 5.34 7.93 -19.46
N GLY A 121 4.19 8.08 -18.78
CA GLY A 121 3.69 7.10 -17.82
C GLY A 121 4.39 7.16 -16.46
N ARG A 122 5.17 8.21 -16.18
CA ARG A 122 5.88 8.36 -14.90
C ARG A 122 5.01 9.04 -13.87
N ASN A 123 5.18 8.62 -12.63
CA ASN A 123 4.48 9.24 -11.52
C ASN A 123 5.16 10.54 -11.13
N ARG A 124 4.37 11.61 -11.04
CA ARG A 124 4.80 12.94 -10.62
C ARG A 124 4.21 13.24 -9.25
N LEU A 125 5.06 13.57 -8.28
CA LEU A 125 4.62 14.16 -7.02
C LEU A 125 4.38 15.65 -7.26
N ALA A 126 3.14 16.10 -7.09
CA ALA A 126 2.76 17.47 -7.39
C ALA A 126 1.81 18.03 -6.34
N THR A 127 2.06 19.26 -5.90
CA THR A 127 1.20 19.98 -4.97
C THR A 127 0.62 21.21 -5.65
N ILE A 128 -0.71 21.30 -5.64
CA ILE A 128 -1.45 22.45 -6.16
C ILE A 128 -2.15 23.12 -4.98
N VAL A 129 -1.81 24.39 -4.73
CA VAL A 129 -2.45 25.21 -3.70
C VAL A 129 -3.19 26.34 -4.38
N CYS A 130 -4.51 26.41 -4.18
CA CYS A 130 -5.37 27.43 -4.79
C CYS A 130 -5.17 27.57 -6.32
N GLY A 131 -5.01 26.44 -7.02
CA GLY A 131 -4.82 26.40 -8.48
C GLY A 131 -3.39 26.70 -8.95
N ARG A 132 -2.41 26.87 -8.05
CA ARG A 132 -1.01 27.10 -8.39
C ARG A 132 -0.16 25.88 -8.05
N THR A 133 0.64 25.42 -9.00
CA THR A 133 1.66 24.39 -8.75
C THR A 133 2.77 24.99 -7.89
N VAL A 134 2.98 24.43 -6.70
CA VAL A 134 4.05 24.85 -5.76
C VAL A 134 5.14 23.79 -5.62
N TYR A 135 4.88 22.58 -6.11
CA TYR A 135 5.81 21.45 -6.10
C TYR A 135 5.47 20.55 -7.29
N ASP A 136 6.48 20.10 -8.04
CA ASP A 136 6.33 19.16 -9.14
C ASP A 136 7.68 18.46 -9.42
N GLU A 137 7.78 17.21 -8.99
CA GLU A 137 8.99 16.41 -9.17
C GLU A 137 8.68 14.96 -9.55
N ASP A 138 9.66 14.29 -10.13
CA ASP A 138 9.58 12.86 -10.44
C ASP A 138 9.47 12.07 -9.12
N ALA A 139 8.43 11.25 -8.99
CA ALA A 139 8.16 10.54 -7.74
C ALA A 139 9.23 9.49 -7.42
N GLU A 140 9.86 8.89 -8.43
CA GLU A 140 10.88 7.86 -8.23
C GLU A 140 12.18 8.49 -7.73
N GLU A 141 12.56 9.66 -8.24
CA GLU A 141 13.68 10.45 -7.72
C GLU A 141 13.42 10.94 -6.29
N VAL A 142 12.17 11.32 -5.98
CA VAL A 142 11.76 11.64 -4.60
C VAL A 142 11.88 10.42 -3.69
N ALA A 143 11.47 9.23 -4.14
CA ALA A 143 11.60 8.01 -3.35
C ALA A 143 13.08 7.68 -3.10
N LYS A 144 13.89 7.67 -4.16
CA LYS A 144 15.31 7.34 -4.12
C LYS A 144 16.10 8.23 -3.16
N ARG A 145 15.91 9.55 -3.21
CA ARG A 145 16.62 10.48 -2.31
C ARG A 145 16.23 10.33 -0.83
N ASN A 146 15.07 9.73 -0.55
CA ASN A 146 14.58 9.46 0.81
C ASN A 146 14.84 7.99 1.24
N GLY A 147 15.54 7.19 0.44
CA GLY A 147 15.77 5.78 0.75
C GLY A 147 14.51 4.92 0.68
N LEU A 148 13.56 5.28 -0.18
CA LEU A 148 12.28 4.61 -0.37
C LEU A 148 12.22 3.98 -1.77
N TRP A 149 11.28 3.06 -1.98
CA TRP A 149 11.19 2.31 -3.23
C TRP A 149 9.80 2.39 -3.87
N MET A 150 9.76 2.65 -5.18
CA MET A 150 8.55 2.56 -6.00
C MET A 150 8.54 1.25 -6.81
N SER A 151 8.65 0.14 -6.10
CA SER A 151 8.61 -1.20 -6.66
C SER A 151 7.86 -2.16 -5.71
N PRO A 152 7.32 -3.27 -6.21
CA PRO A 152 6.66 -4.25 -5.35
C PRO A 152 7.66 -4.91 -4.39
N PHE A 153 7.14 -5.60 -3.37
CA PHE A 153 7.92 -6.48 -2.52
C PHE A 153 8.24 -7.77 -3.30
N VAL A 154 9.32 -7.75 -4.10
CA VAL A 154 9.84 -8.88 -4.91
C VAL A 154 11.11 -9.48 -4.36
#